data_AF-A0A177G8U2-F1
#
_entry.id   AF-A0A177G8U2-F1
#
_cell.length_a   1.000
_cell.length_b   1.000
_cell.length_c   1.000
_cell.angle_alpha   90.00
_cell.angle_beta   90.00
_cell.angle_gamma   90.00
#
_symmetry.space_group_name_H-M   'P 1'
#
loop_
_entity.id
_entity.type
_entity.pdbx_description
1 polymer ?
#
loop_
_entity_poly.entity_id
_entity_poly.type
_entity_poly.pdbx_seq_one_letter_code
_entity_poly.pdbx_strand_id
1 'polypeptide(L)'
;MVSSENGEKQSSFGRREGSAPFSSTGPAGHRQRMRARVLSAGAASLADYELLEMLLFPGVPRRDTKPLAKALINRFGSLAAVLEAFC
;
A
#
# COMPACT_ATOMS: atom_id res chain seq x y z
N MET A 1 -41.55 -10.07 37.89
CA MET A 1 -41.11 -9.72 36.52
C MET A 1 -40.33 -8.42 36.62
N VAL A 2 -39.04 -8.51 36.93
CA VAL A 2 -38.13 -7.35 36.88
C VAL A 2 -37.54 -7.34 35.49
N SER A 3 -38.02 -6.42 34.66
CA SER A 3 -37.58 -6.24 33.29
C SER A 3 -36.41 -5.26 33.23
N SER A 4 -35.27 -5.80 32.78
CA SER A 4 -34.33 -5.16 31.86
C SER A 4 -33.54 -3.93 32.33
N GLU A 5 -32.39 -4.19 32.96
CA GLU A 5 -31.20 -3.33 32.81
C GLU A 5 -30.40 -3.84 31.61
N ASN A 6 -30.25 -3.03 30.56
CA ASN A 6 -29.30 -3.32 29.49
C ASN A 6 -28.69 -2.01 29.00
N GLY A 7 -27.45 -1.77 29.41
CA GLY A 7 -26.74 -0.51 29.20
C GLY A 7 -25.23 -0.68 29.28
N GLU A 8 -24.67 -1.70 28.62
CA GLU A 8 -23.22 -1.86 28.51
C GLU A 8 -22.67 -1.05 27.34
N LYS A 9 -22.13 0.12 27.67
CA LYS A 9 -21.15 0.82 26.85
C LYS A 9 -19.89 -0.04 26.75
N GLN A 10 -19.54 -0.51 25.56
CA GLN A 10 -18.18 -0.99 25.30
C GLN A 10 -17.62 -0.31 24.04
N SER A 11 -17.08 0.88 24.30
CA SER A 11 -16.01 1.46 23.50
C SER A 11 -14.78 0.56 23.62
N SER A 12 -14.36 -0.05 22.51
CA SER A 12 -13.00 -0.57 22.38
C SER A 12 -12.56 -0.44 20.93
N PHE A 13 -12.15 0.78 20.58
CA PHE A 13 -11.37 1.05 19.39
C PHE A 13 -10.04 0.28 19.46
N GLY A 14 -9.83 -0.58 18.46
CA GLY A 14 -8.53 -0.76 17.83
C GLY A 14 -7.47 -1.53 18.61
N ARG A 15 -7.59 -2.86 18.67
CA ARG A 15 -6.41 -3.71 18.87
C ARG A 15 -5.55 -3.61 17.60
N ARG A 16 -4.54 -2.73 17.63
CA ARG A 16 -3.43 -2.72 16.65
C ARG A 16 -2.63 -4.00 16.83
N GLU A 17 -2.90 -5.01 16.02
CA GLU A 17 -1.95 -6.11 15.87
C GLU A 17 -0.81 -5.65 14.97
N GLY A 18 0.29 -5.26 15.60
CA GLY A 18 1.59 -5.06 14.97
C GLY A 18 2.06 -6.37 14.38
N SER A 19 1.85 -6.54 13.07
CA SER A 19 2.40 -7.64 12.28
C SER A 19 3.93 -7.58 12.30
N ALA A 20 4.55 -8.73 12.54
CA ALA A 20 5.97 -8.97 12.81
C ALA A 20 6.96 -8.17 11.91
N PRO A 21 8.10 -7.73 12.46
CA PRO A 21 8.95 -6.74 11.81
C PRO A 21 9.61 -7.23 10.52
N PHE A 22 9.94 -8.51 10.35
CA PHE A 22 10.54 -9.01 9.09
C PHE A 22 10.25 -10.50 8.86
N SER A 23 9.14 -10.84 8.20
CA SER A 23 9.01 -12.14 7.52
C SER A 23 9.68 -12.06 6.15
N SER A 24 10.49 -13.06 5.83
CA SER A 24 11.29 -13.15 4.60
C SER A 24 10.46 -12.82 3.36
N THR A 25 10.87 -11.75 2.68
CA THR A 25 10.10 -11.05 1.63
C THR A 25 10.18 -11.80 0.32
N GLY A 26 9.26 -12.72 0.09
CA GLY A 26 8.90 -13.11 -1.28
C GLY A 26 8.22 -11.93 -2.00
N PRO A 27 8.17 -11.91 -3.35
CA PRO A 27 7.43 -10.92 -4.14
C PRO A 27 5.97 -10.73 -3.68
N ALA A 28 5.39 -11.78 -3.10
CA ALA A 28 4.03 -11.78 -2.54
C ALA A 28 3.86 -10.79 -1.37
N GLY A 29 4.88 -10.61 -0.53
CA GLY A 29 4.79 -9.72 0.65
C GLY A 29 5.07 -8.25 0.34
N HIS A 30 5.78 -7.96 -0.74
CA HIS A 30 6.16 -6.58 -1.11
C HIS A 30 4.92 -5.72 -1.40
N ARG A 31 4.01 -6.24 -2.24
CA ARG A 31 2.79 -5.53 -2.66
C ARG A 31 1.89 -5.20 -1.47
N GLN A 32 1.73 -6.13 -0.55
CA GLN A 32 0.86 -5.94 0.62
C GLN A 32 1.42 -4.91 1.60
N ARG A 33 2.74 -4.87 1.82
CA ARG A 33 3.36 -3.86 2.67
C ARG A 33 3.30 -2.46 2.09
N MET A 34 3.51 -2.32 0.78
CA MET A 34 3.34 -1.03 0.11
C MET A 34 1.90 -0.53 0.23
N ARG A 35 0.92 -1.41 -0.02
CA ARG A 35 -0.50 -1.07 0.15
C ARG A 35 -0.83 -0.67 1.59
N ALA A 36 -0.33 -1.40 2.58
CA ALA A 36 -0.53 -1.07 3.98
C ALA A 36 0.06 0.29 4.35
N ARG A 37 1.24 0.64 3.84
CA ARG A 37 1.87 1.96 4.03
C ARG A 37 1.03 3.08 3.42
N VAL A 38 0.59 2.92 2.17
CA VAL A 38 -0.28 3.91 1.52
C VAL A 38 -1.58 4.11 2.30
N LEU A 39 -2.21 3.04 2.78
CA LEU A 39 -3.43 3.13 3.57
C LEU A 39 -3.21 3.79 4.94
N SER A 40 -2.04 3.62 5.56
CA SER A 40 -1.76 4.16 6.89
C SER A 40 -1.20 5.58 6.88
N ALA A 41 -0.41 5.96 5.88
CA ALA A 41 0.37 7.19 5.86
C ALA A 41 0.21 8.01 4.56
N GLY A 42 -0.64 7.55 3.63
CA GLY A 42 -0.90 8.21 2.35
C GLY A 42 0.13 7.89 1.27
N ALA A 43 -0.14 8.34 0.04
CA ALA A 43 0.72 8.09 -1.12
C ALA A 43 2.12 8.71 -0.97
N ALA A 44 2.22 9.88 -0.31
CA ALA A 44 3.50 10.56 -0.05
C ALA A 44 4.46 9.77 0.87
N SER A 45 4.00 8.66 1.47
CA SER A 45 4.86 7.76 2.25
C SER A 45 5.73 6.81 1.41
N LEU A 46 5.49 6.76 0.09
CA LEU A 46 6.24 5.96 -0.87
C LEU A 46 7.04 6.88 -1.80
N ALA A 47 8.17 6.39 -2.30
CA ALA A 47 8.87 7.07 -3.38
C ALA A 47 8.09 7.01 -4.69
N ASP A 48 8.31 7.96 -5.60
CA ASP A 48 7.63 8.04 -6.91
C ASP A 48 7.68 6.73 -7.70
N TYR A 49 8.84 6.08 -7.74
CA TYR A 49 8.99 4.79 -8.42
C TYR A 49 8.24 3.65 -7.71
N GLU A 50 8.08 3.71 -6.38
CA GLU A 50 7.32 2.73 -5.61
C GLU A 50 5.81 2.91 -5.86
N LEU A 51 5.32 4.16 -5.92
CA LEU A 51 3.94 4.43 -6.33
C LEU A 51 3.69 3.95 -7.75
N LEU A 52 4.59 4.23 -8.68
CA LEU A 52 4.50 3.74 -10.05
C LEU A 52 4.51 2.21 -10.11
N GLU A 53 5.35 1.56 -9.29
CA GLU A 53 5.37 0.11 -9.17
C GLU A 53 4.01 -0.45 -8.69
N MET A 54 3.37 0.21 -7.72
CA MET A 54 2.01 -0.13 -7.29
C MET A 54 0.97 -0.01 -8.40
N LEU A 55 1.08 1.02 -9.24
CA LEU A 55 0.16 1.24 -10.37
C LEU A 55 0.34 0.19 -11.48
N LEU A 56 1.55 -0.35 -11.64
CA LEU A 56 1.86 -1.39 -12.63
C LEU A 56 1.39 -2.79 -12.22
N PHE A 57 1.17 -3.02 -10.92
CA PHE A 57 0.81 -4.33 -10.38
C PHE A 57 -0.43 -5.00 -11.02
N PRO A 58 -1.53 -4.29 -11.30
CA PRO A 58 -2.70 -4.87 -11.96
C PRO A 58 -2.45 -5.21 -13.44
N GLY A 59 -1.62 -4.40 -14.13
CA GLY A 59 -1.29 -4.61 -15.54
C GLY A 59 -0.21 -5.66 -15.78
N VAL A 60 0.62 -5.97 -14.78
CA VAL A 60 1.75 -6.91 -14.90
C VAL A 60 1.73 -7.94 -13.74
N PRO A 61 0.88 -8.98 -13.83
CA PRO A 61 0.58 -9.86 -12.70
C PRO A 61 1.69 -10.85 -12.30
N ARG A 62 2.78 -11.00 -13.05
CA ARG A 62 3.82 -12.03 -12.80
C ARG A 62 5.27 -11.60 -13.07
N ARG A 63 5.58 -10.30 -13.07
CA ARG A 63 6.96 -9.80 -13.23
C ARG A 63 7.34 -8.85 -12.11
N ASP A 64 8.64 -8.75 -11.86
CA ASP A 64 9.23 -7.67 -11.08
C ASP A 64 9.04 -6.36 -11.86
N THR A 65 8.19 -5.48 -11.32
CA THR A 65 7.83 -4.18 -11.91
C THR A 65 8.76 -3.07 -11.42
N LYS A 66 9.61 -3.33 -10.44
CA LYS A 66 10.60 -2.38 -9.93
C LYS A 66 11.58 -1.87 -10.98
N PRO A 67 12.23 -2.71 -11.82
CA PRO A 67 13.12 -2.21 -12.86
C PRO A 67 12.37 -1.37 -13.90
N LEU A 68 11.12 -1.74 -14.21
CA LEU A 68 10.28 -0.99 -15.15
C LEU A 68 9.90 0.39 -14.59
N ALA A 69 9.46 0.45 -13.34
CA ALA A 69 9.13 1.71 -12.68
C ALA A 69 10.34 2.67 -12.64
N LYS A 70 11.52 2.16 -12.29
CA LYS A 70 12.76 2.95 -12.32
C LYS A 70 13.12 3.43 -13.72
N ALA A 71 12.99 2.58 -14.74
CA ALA A 71 13.27 2.96 -16.12
C ALA A 71 12.34 4.09 -16.61
N LEU A 72 11.06 4.03 -16.24
CA LEU A 72 10.08 5.06 -16.57
C LEU A 72 10.41 6.39 -15.87
N ILE A 73 10.70 6.36 -14.57
CA ILE A 73 11.11 7.58 -13.85
C ILE A 73 12.40 8.17 -14.43
N ASN A 74 13.39 7.35 -14.77
CA ASN A 74 14.63 7.84 -15.40
C ASN A 74 14.38 8.45 -16.78
N ARG A 75 13.38 7.97 -17.52
CA ARG A 75 13.06 8.45 -18.87
C ARG A 75 12.25 9.75 -18.85
N PHE A 76 11.25 9.84 -17.97
CA PHE A 76 10.29 10.95 -17.94
C PHE A 76 10.57 11.97 -16.82
N GLY A 77 11.39 11.62 -15.84
CA GLY A 77 11.88 12.51 -14.78
C GLY A 77 11.06 12.49 -13.49
N SER A 78 9.73 12.32 -13.56
CA SER A 78 8.85 12.29 -12.38
C SER A 78 7.65 11.38 -12.59
N LEU A 79 6.97 11.00 -11.49
CA LEU A 79 5.71 10.26 -11.58
C LEU A 79 4.67 11.02 -12.42
N ALA A 80 4.55 12.33 -12.24
CA ALA A 80 3.60 13.17 -12.98
C ALA A 80 3.91 13.15 -14.49
N ALA A 81 5.18 13.32 -14.86
CA ALA A 81 5.61 13.29 -16.26
C ALA A 81 5.39 11.92 -16.92
N VAL A 82 5.53 10.82 -16.15
CA VAL A 82 5.16 9.48 -16.64
C VAL A 82 3.67 9.42 -16.94
N LEU A 83 2.81 9.92 -16.05
CA LEU A 83 1.35 9.87 -16.23
C LEU A 83 0.88 10.79 -17.37
N GLU A 84 1.48 11.96 -17.52
CA GLU A 84 1.21 12.88 -18.64
C GLU A 84 1.57 12.27 -19.99
N ALA A 85 2.64 11.48 -20.08
CA ALA A 85 3.07 10.86 -21.33
C ALA A 85 2.10 9.79 -21.87
N PHE A 86 1.12 9.35 -21.08
CA PHE A 86 0.09 8.38 -21.49
C PHE A 86 -1.23 9.04 -21.93
N CYS A 87 -1.37 10.37 -21.80
CA CYS A 87 -2.55 11.14 -22.16
C CYS A 87 -2.40 11.72 -23.58
#